data_AF-A0A927ZNZ6-F1
#
_entry.id   AF-A0A927ZNZ6-F1
#
_cell.length_a   1.000
_cell.length_b   1.000
_cell.length_c   1.000
_cell.angle_alpha   90.00
_cell.angle_beta   90.00
_cell.angle_gamma   90.00
#
_symmetry.space_group_name_H-M   'P 1'
#
loop_
_entity.id
_entity.type
_entity.pdbx_description
1 polymer ?
#
loop_
_entity_poly.entity_id
_entity_poly.type
_entity_poly.pdbx_seq_one_letter_code
_entity_poly.pdbx_strand_id
1 'polypeptide(L)'
;MVSNEQFGDLKITGSGSAAGGRYRIASISGSGKIVGDVNCEKFSISGSGKVEGAVISNGFSISGCGKVTGDLNCVTGSISGSGSVLGSIHAKKFNISGSGKIGGNFKGEELTVAGAGRIEGRINATNVKLLGSIRVGHGI
;
A
#
# COMPACT_ATOMS: atom_id res chain seq x y z
N MET A 1 23.11 -3.34 -26.98
CA MET A 1 22.82 -4.58 -26.22
C MET A 1 22.19 -4.13 -24.91
N VAL A 2 20.85 -4.09 -24.84
CA VAL A 2 20.16 -3.67 -23.62
C VAL A 2 20.11 -4.87 -22.68
N SER A 3 20.77 -4.75 -21.53
CA SER A 3 20.73 -5.72 -20.45
C SER A 3 19.29 -5.81 -19.95
N ASN A 4 18.54 -6.78 -20.46
CA ASN A 4 17.22 -7.15 -19.96
C ASN A 4 17.40 -7.78 -18.58
N GLU A 5 17.51 -6.97 -17.54
CA GLU A 5 17.19 -7.40 -16.18
C GLU A 5 15.72 -7.85 -16.20
N GLN A 6 15.52 -9.16 -16.34
CA GLN A 6 14.21 -9.80 -16.26
C GLN A 6 13.72 -9.71 -14.81
N PHE A 7 13.26 -8.53 -14.40
CA PHE A 7 12.43 -8.40 -13.21
C PHE A 7 11.16 -9.19 -13.49
N GLY A 8 11.08 -10.39 -12.91
CA GLY A 8 9.93 -11.26 -13.07
C GLY A 8 8.65 -10.59 -12.54
N ASP A 9 7.51 -11.05 -13.02
CA ASP A 9 6.22 -10.68 -12.45
C ASP A 9 5.90 -11.63 -11.29
N LEU A 10 5.54 -11.08 -10.14
CA LEU A 10 5.08 -11.85 -9.00
C LEU A 10 3.57 -12.00 -9.08
N LYS A 11 3.07 -13.19 -9.40
CA LYS A 11 1.63 -13.48 -9.37
C LYS A 11 1.33 -14.58 -8.38
N ILE A 12 0.61 -14.24 -7.31
CA ILE A 12 0.10 -15.22 -6.34
C ILE A 12 -1.38 -15.44 -6.67
N THR A 13 -1.78 -16.67 -7.00
CA THR A 13 -3.17 -17.00 -7.28
C THR A 13 -3.62 -18.11 -6.34
N GLY A 14 -4.68 -17.89 -5.56
CA GLY A 14 -5.11 -18.82 -4.51
C GLY A 14 -4.45 -18.50 -3.17
N SER A 15 -3.85 -19.51 -2.53
CA SER A 15 -3.16 -19.36 -1.24
C SER A 15 -1.67 -19.59 -1.44
N GLY A 16 -0.82 -18.60 -1.14
CA GLY A 16 0.61 -18.72 -1.40
C GLY A 16 1.47 -17.74 -0.62
N SER A 17 2.75 -18.06 -0.49
CA SER A 17 3.74 -17.15 0.07
C SER A 17 4.83 -16.87 -0.96
N ALA A 18 5.32 -15.64 -1.00
CA ALA A 18 6.43 -15.21 -1.82
C ALA A 18 7.51 -14.55 -0.95
N ALA A 19 8.75 -14.68 -1.36
CA ALA A 19 9.81 -13.86 -0.80
C ALA A 19 9.70 -12.42 -1.33
N GLY A 20 10.13 -11.46 -0.53
CA GLY A 20 10.40 -10.11 -1.00
C GLY A 20 11.50 -10.11 -2.05
N GLY A 21 11.56 -9.04 -2.83
CA GLY A 21 12.47 -8.93 -3.96
C GLY A 21 12.07 -7.81 -4.89
N ARG A 22 12.75 -7.77 -6.04
CA ARG A 22 12.53 -6.77 -7.08
C ARG A 22 11.76 -7.38 -8.23
N TYR A 23 10.54 -6.90 -8.45
CA TYR A 23 9.60 -7.41 -9.44
C TYR A 23 9.15 -6.29 -10.37
N ARG A 24 8.66 -6.61 -11.56
CA ARG A 24 8.03 -5.58 -12.40
C ARG A 24 6.60 -5.32 -11.93
N ILE A 25 5.78 -6.36 -11.95
CA ILE A 25 4.39 -6.32 -11.50
C ILE A 25 4.22 -7.35 -10.39
N ALA A 26 3.63 -6.94 -9.27
CA ALA A 26 3.23 -7.82 -8.20
C ALA A 26 1.71 -7.82 -8.08
N SER A 27 1.09 -8.97 -8.28
CA SER A 27 -0.36 -9.15 -8.21
C SER A 27 -0.69 -10.34 -7.32
N ILE A 28 -1.44 -10.07 -6.25
CA ILE A 28 -1.94 -11.09 -5.34
C ILE A 28 -3.43 -11.25 -5.60
N SER A 29 -3.86 -12.43 -6.03
CA SER A 29 -5.26 -12.81 -6.23
C SER A 29 -5.59 -13.97 -5.30
N GLY A 30 -6.23 -13.68 -4.16
CA GLY A 30 -6.54 -14.67 -3.11
C GLY A 30 -5.89 -14.33 -1.78
N SER A 31 -5.26 -15.30 -1.12
CA SER A 31 -4.59 -15.17 0.18
C SER A 31 -3.07 -15.26 0.01
N GLY A 32 -2.41 -14.12 -0.13
CA GLY A 32 -0.97 -14.05 -0.37
C GLY A 32 -0.19 -13.49 0.82
N LYS A 33 0.97 -14.09 1.11
CA LYS A 33 1.93 -13.53 2.07
C LYS A 33 3.25 -13.21 1.38
N ILE A 34 3.78 -12.01 1.55
CA ILE A 34 5.12 -11.65 1.10
C ILE A 34 5.98 -11.42 2.33
N VAL A 35 7.15 -12.06 2.40
CA VAL A 35 8.09 -11.93 3.51
C VAL A 35 9.38 -11.28 3.00
N GLY A 36 9.68 -10.09 3.49
CA GLY A 36 10.80 -9.25 3.03
C GLY A 36 10.33 -8.03 2.25
N ASP A 37 11.29 -7.17 1.91
CA ASP A 37 11.03 -5.91 1.22
C ASP A 37 10.67 -6.14 -0.26
N VAL A 38 9.67 -5.41 -0.76
CA VAL A 38 9.17 -5.52 -2.13
C VAL A 38 9.45 -4.24 -2.87
N ASN A 39 10.15 -4.34 -4.00
CA ASN A 39 10.32 -3.23 -4.91
C ASN A 39 9.71 -3.59 -6.26
N CYS A 40 8.67 -2.87 -6.67
CA CYS A 40 8.01 -3.15 -7.94
C CYS A 40 7.45 -1.91 -8.62
N GLU A 41 7.20 -1.96 -9.93
CA GLU A 41 6.58 -0.81 -10.59
C GLU A 41 5.09 -0.73 -10.25
N LYS A 42 4.40 -1.88 -10.25
CA LYS A 42 2.97 -1.94 -9.98
C LYS A 42 2.63 -3.05 -8.99
N PHE A 43 1.94 -2.69 -7.92
CA PHE A 43 1.52 -3.60 -6.87
C PHE A 43 -0.01 -3.59 -6.74
N SER A 44 -0.63 -4.75 -6.89
CA SER A 44 -2.09 -4.92 -6.78
C SER A 44 -2.42 -6.10 -5.86
N ILE A 45 -3.29 -5.88 -4.88
CA ILE A 45 -3.86 -6.94 -4.05
C ILE A 45 -5.35 -7.03 -4.34
N SER A 46 -5.79 -8.20 -4.79
CA SER A 46 -7.17 -8.61 -4.96
C SER A 46 -7.46 -9.77 -4.01
N GLY A 47 -8.11 -9.50 -2.87
CA GLY A 47 -8.36 -10.50 -1.83
C GLY A 47 -7.70 -10.17 -0.50
N SER A 48 -6.96 -11.09 0.11
CA SER A 48 -6.24 -10.93 1.38
C SER A 48 -4.73 -11.01 1.18
N GLY A 49 -4.03 -9.88 1.26
CA GLY A 49 -2.58 -9.81 1.14
C GLY A 49 -1.91 -9.38 2.44
N LYS A 50 -0.83 -10.06 2.84
CA LYS A 50 0.03 -9.62 3.95
C LYS A 50 1.46 -9.44 3.45
N VAL A 51 2.04 -8.27 3.70
CA VAL A 51 3.44 -7.97 3.38
C VAL A 51 4.19 -7.71 4.69
N GLU A 52 5.17 -8.56 4.98
CA GLU A 52 6.06 -8.48 6.12
C GLU A 52 7.40 -7.85 5.69
N GLY A 53 7.36 -6.56 5.40
CA GLY A 53 8.50 -5.78 4.91
C GLY A 53 8.05 -4.40 4.43
N ALA A 54 9.01 -3.61 3.96
CA ALA A 54 8.73 -2.35 3.28
C ALA A 54 8.28 -2.61 1.84
N VAL A 55 7.40 -1.76 1.33
CA VAL A 55 6.91 -1.84 -0.06
C VAL A 55 7.25 -0.54 -0.77
N ILE A 56 7.97 -0.66 -1.88
CA ILE A 56 8.28 0.45 -2.76
C ILE A 56 7.61 0.16 -4.10
N SER A 57 6.65 1.00 -4.49
CA SER A 57 6.06 0.87 -5.82
C SER A 57 5.61 2.16 -6.48
N ASN A 58 5.63 2.25 -7.81
CA ASN A 58 5.09 3.45 -8.47
C ASN A 58 3.57 3.52 -8.31
N GLY A 59 2.88 2.42 -8.61
CA GLY A 59 1.44 2.27 -8.41
C GLY A 59 1.12 1.21 -7.35
N PHE A 60 0.28 1.55 -6.39
CA PHE A 60 -0.18 0.65 -5.34
C PHE A 60 -1.71 0.63 -5.29
N SER A 61 -2.31 -0.56 -5.37
CA SER A 61 -3.76 -0.69 -5.27
C SER A 61 -4.17 -1.90 -4.43
N ILE A 62 -5.08 -1.68 -3.47
CA ILE A 62 -5.68 -2.75 -2.67
C ILE A 62 -7.19 -2.79 -2.92
N SER A 63 -7.63 -3.90 -3.50
CA SER A 63 -9.01 -4.31 -3.68
C SER A 63 -9.31 -5.51 -2.77
N GLY A 64 -9.52 -5.26 -1.49
CA GLY A 64 -9.78 -6.30 -0.49
C GLY A 64 -9.15 -5.97 0.87
N CYS A 65 -8.59 -6.97 1.56
CA CYS A 65 -7.85 -6.82 2.81
C CYS A 65 -6.34 -6.82 2.55
N GLY A 66 -5.65 -5.73 2.84
CA GLY A 66 -4.19 -5.64 2.71
C GLY A 66 -3.55 -5.26 4.04
N LYS A 67 -2.53 -5.99 4.47
CA LYS A 67 -1.75 -5.64 5.67
C LYS A 67 -0.28 -5.50 5.33
N VAL A 68 0.31 -4.34 5.59
CA VAL A 68 1.75 -4.07 5.42
C VAL A 68 2.34 -3.77 6.79
N THR A 69 3.33 -4.53 7.23
CA THR A 69 3.96 -4.29 8.53
C THR A 69 5.05 -3.23 8.50
N GLY A 70 5.72 -3.07 7.36
CA GLY A 70 6.76 -2.05 7.15
C GLY A 70 6.21 -0.75 6.58
N ASP A 71 7.13 0.07 6.07
CA ASP A 71 6.81 1.34 5.42
C ASP A 71 6.34 1.12 3.98
N LEU A 72 5.38 1.94 3.54
CA LEU A 72 4.87 1.94 2.17
C LEU A 72 5.31 3.21 1.47
N ASN A 73 6.16 3.09 0.46
CA ASN A 73 6.58 4.20 -0.39
C ASN A 73 6.00 4.02 -1.79
N CYS A 74 5.15 4.95 -2.23
CA CYS A 74 4.62 4.91 -3.58
C CYS A 74 4.41 6.28 -4.22
N VAL A 75 4.19 6.30 -5.54
CA VAL A 75 3.82 7.56 -6.21
C VAL A 75 2.32 7.73 -6.14
N THR A 76 1.56 6.72 -6.59
CA THR A 76 0.11 6.69 -6.53
C THR A 76 -0.37 5.47 -5.76
N GLY A 77 -1.22 5.68 -4.75
CA GLY A 77 -1.81 4.64 -3.93
C GLY A 77 -3.32 4.72 -3.88
N SER A 78 -4.00 3.57 -3.93
CA SER A 78 -5.45 3.48 -3.74
C SER A 78 -5.84 2.28 -2.87
N ILE A 79 -6.68 2.51 -1.87
CA ILE A 79 -7.25 1.48 -1.00
C ILE A 79 -8.78 1.53 -1.12
N SER A 80 -9.35 0.53 -1.80
CA SER A 80 -10.80 0.41 -1.98
C SER A 80 -11.47 -0.48 -0.94
N GLY A 81 -10.71 -1.37 -0.28
CA GLY A 81 -11.21 -2.28 0.75
C GLY A 81 -10.75 -1.92 2.16
N SER A 82 -10.22 -2.90 2.88
CA SER A 82 -9.62 -2.77 4.22
C SER A 82 -8.10 -2.82 4.14
N GLY A 83 -7.43 -1.67 4.12
CA GLY A 83 -5.97 -1.57 4.16
C GLY A 83 -5.46 -1.27 5.57
N SER A 84 -4.39 -1.92 6.00
CA SER A 84 -3.72 -1.66 7.27
C SER A 84 -2.22 -1.60 7.07
N VAL A 85 -1.62 -0.43 7.25
CA VAL A 85 -0.18 -0.22 7.23
C VAL A 85 0.27 0.07 8.65
N LEU A 86 1.13 -0.77 9.23
CA LEU A 86 1.65 -0.51 10.58
C LEU A 86 2.75 0.55 10.56
N GLY A 87 3.57 0.59 9.51
CA GLY A 87 4.60 1.60 9.31
C GLY A 87 4.07 2.94 8.81
N SER A 88 4.97 3.77 8.30
CA SER A 88 4.65 5.05 7.68
C SER A 88 4.32 4.89 6.21
N ILE A 89 3.45 5.76 5.69
CA ILE A 89 3.13 5.83 4.27
C ILE A 89 3.76 7.09 3.69
N HIS A 90 4.52 6.92 2.62
CA HIS A 90 5.05 8.01 1.81
C HIS A 90 4.45 7.90 0.41
N ALA A 91 3.50 8.77 0.08
CA ALA A 91 2.81 8.71 -1.20
C ALA A 91 2.52 10.09 -1.79
N LYS A 92 2.87 10.34 -3.06
CA LYS A 92 2.50 11.64 -3.68
C LYS A 92 0.98 11.81 -3.73
N LYS A 93 0.25 10.81 -4.25
CA LYS A 93 -1.22 10.78 -4.26
C LYS A 93 -1.73 9.51 -3.63
N PHE A 94 -2.63 9.63 -2.66
CA PHE A 94 -3.21 8.48 -1.97
C PHE A 94 -4.72 8.62 -1.83
N ASN A 95 -5.46 7.59 -2.24
CA ASN A 95 -6.92 7.55 -2.15
C ASN A 95 -7.39 6.39 -1.28
N ILE A 96 -8.26 6.66 -0.32
CA ILE A 96 -8.86 5.66 0.57
C ILE A 96 -10.38 5.76 0.43
N SER A 97 -10.99 4.88 -0.35
CA SER A 97 -12.46 4.82 -0.45
C SER A 97 -13.10 3.86 0.54
N GLY A 98 -12.35 2.86 1.03
CA GLY A 98 -12.81 1.90 2.04
C GLY A 98 -12.37 2.24 3.47
N SER A 99 -11.85 1.24 4.17
CA SER A 99 -11.28 1.37 5.52
C SER A 99 -9.75 1.33 5.47
N GLY A 100 -9.07 2.44 5.76
CA GLY A 100 -7.62 2.52 5.79
C GLY A 100 -7.10 2.78 7.19
N LYS A 101 -6.23 1.91 7.73
CA LYS A 101 -5.53 2.13 9.00
C LYS A 101 -4.04 2.35 8.75
N ILE A 102 -3.48 3.40 9.32
CA ILE A 102 -2.06 3.75 9.28
C ILE A 102 -1.57 3.85 10.72
N GLY A 103 -0.62 3.01 11.11
CA GLY A 103 0.00 3.01 12.44
C GLY A 103 1.08 4.08 12.58
N GLY A 104 1.83 4.35 11.50
CA GLY A 104 2.83 5.39 11.46
C GLY A 104 2.28 6.74 10.97
N ASN A 105 3.17 7.51 10.33
CA ASN A 105 2.84 8.81 9.77
C ASN A 105 2.45 8.67 8.30
N PHE A 106 1.51 9.48 7.83
CA PHE A 106 1.24 9.64 6.41
C PHE A 106 1.97 10.89 5.92
N LYS A 107 2.76 10.80 4.86
CA LYS A 107 3.39 11.96 4.24
C LYS A 107 3.25 11.93 2.71
N GLY A 108 2.82 13.03 2.12
CA GLY A 108 2.43 13.08 0.72
C GLY A 108 2.09 14.47 0.21
N GLU A 109 1.58 14.55 -1.03
CA GLU A 109 1.09 15.81 -1.59
C GLU A 109 -0.44 15.85 -1.53
N GLU A 110 -1.12 14.78 -1.96
CA GLU A 110 -2.58 14.70 -2.02
C GLU A 110 -3.09 13.43 -1.31
N LEU A 111 -3.93 13.61 -0.30
CA LEU A 111 -4.61 12.53 0.42
C LEU A 111 -6.12 12.68 0.26
N THR A 112 -6.78 11.70 -0.34
CA THR A 112 -8.24 11.64 -0.43
C THR A 112 -8.75 10.49 0.43
N VAL A 113 -9.68 10.75 1.33
CA VAL A 113 -10.33 9.75 2.19
C VAL A 113 -11.84 9.87 2.03
N ALA A 114 -12.44 8.94 1.29
CA ALA A 114 -13.88 8.88 1.05
C ALA A 114 -14.63 7.86 1.91
N GLY A 115 -13.93 7.00 2.66
CA GLY A 115 -14.52 6.03 3.56
C GLY A 115 -14.18 6.28 5.03
N ALA A 116 -13.56 5.29 5.67
CA ALA A 116 -13.09 5.33 7.05
C ALA A 116 -11.55 5.31 7.11
N GLY A 117 -10.93 6.47 7.31
CA GLY A 117 -9.49 6.59 7.54
C GLY A 117 -9.15 6.58 9.03
N ARG A 118 -8.13 5.84 9.45
CA ARG A 118 -7.58 5.91 10.80
C ARG A 118 -6.07 6.02 10.73
N ILE A 119 -5.52 7.10 11.27
CA ILE A 119 -4.09 7.39 11.23
C ILE A 119 -3.66 7.63 12.68
N GLU A 120 -2.88 6.72 13.26
CA GLU A 120 -2.43 6.87 14.65
C GLU A 120 -1.35 7.94 14.78
N GLY A 121 -0.47 8.07 13.76
CA GLY A 121 0.56 9.10 13.70
C GLY A 121 0.05 10.46 13.19
N ARG A 122 0.94 11.20 12.54
CA ARG A 122 0.64 12.49 11.92
C ARG A 122 0.36 12.35 10.43
N ILE A 123 -0.53 13.19 9.92
CA ILE A 123 -0.70 13.40 8.48
C ILE A 123 0.18 14.58 8.09
N ASN A 124 0.91 14.48 6.98
CA ASN A 124 1.70 15.57 6.43
C ASN A 124 1.44 15.60 4.92
N ALA A 125 0.39 16.30 4.51
CA ALA A 125 0.01 16.39 3.11
C ALA A 125 -0.36 17.82 2.76
N THR A 126 0.01 18.25 1.55
CA THR A 126 -0.30 19.59 1.04
C THR A 126 -1.80 19.78 0.86
N ASN A 127 -2.48 18.74 0.35
CA ASN A 127 -3.90 18.79 0.01
C ASN A 127 -4.60 17.54 0.58
N VAL A 128 -5.52 17.74 1.52
CA VAL A 128 -6.27 16.64 2.15
C VAL A 128 -7.75 16.79 1.84
N LYS A 129 -8.30 15.85 1.06
CA LYS A 129 -9.73 15.77 0.75
C LYS A 129 -10.38 14.70 1.60
N LEU A 130 -11.30 15.10 2.47
CA LEU A 130 -12.04 14.17 3.33
C LEU A 130 -13.50 14.18 2.85
N LEU A 131 -13.91 13.09 2.22
CA LEU A 131 -15.28 12.85 1.77
C LEU A 131 -16.02 11.85 2.70
N GLY A 132 -15.32 11.31 3.71
CA GLY A 132 -15.85 10.37 4.69
C GLY A 132 -15.39 10.68 6.12
N SER A 133 -15.31 9.64 6.95
CA SER A 133 -14.85 9.75 8.33
C SER A 133 -13.36 9.48 8.44
N ILE A 134 -12.61 10.38 9.08
CA ILE A 134 -11.20 10.15 9.41
C ILE A 134 -10.95 10.34 10.91
N ARG A 135 -10.14 9.47 11.50
CA ARG A 135 -9.61 9.65 12.87
C ARG A 135 -8.10 9.75 12.84
N VAL A 136 -7.57 10.81 13.43
CA VAL A 136 -6.13 11.08 13.50
C VAL A 136 -5.71 11.15 14.96
N GLY A 137 -4.66 10.41 15.34
CA GLY A 137 -4.20 10.30 16.73
C GLY A 137 -3.37 11.49 17.19
N HIS A 138 -2.43 11.97 16.36
CA HIS A 138 -1.45 12.99 16.76
C HIS A 138 -1.56 14.33 15.99
N GLY A 139 -2.54 14.47 15.07
CA GLY A 139 -2.80 15.70 14.31
C GLY A 139 -2.51 15.62 12.81
N ILE A 140 -2.93 16.65 12.07
CA ILE A 140 -2.77 16.86 10.62
C ILE A 140 -1.86 18.08 10.42
#